data_AF-A0A0G1G4B5-F1
#
_entry.id   AF-A0A0G1G4B5-F1
#
_cell.length_a   1.000
_cell.length_b   1.000
_cell.length_c   1.000
_cell.angle_alpha   90.00
_cell.angle_beta   90.00
_cell.angle_gamma   90.00
#
_symmetry.space_group_name_H-M   'P 1'
#
loop_
_entity.id
_entity.type
_entity.pdbx_description
1 polymer ?
#
loop_
_entity_poly.entity_id
_entity_poly.type
_entity_poly.pdbx_seq_one_letter_code
_entity_poly.pdbx_strand_id
1 'polypeptide(L)'
;MLLAWAIGKDRTWVLTHPEYALTESEQKKYSDALKRKENHEPVAYITGEKEFYGLPFYVTRDVLIPRPETELLVDKAIEYLTTSPLPSPYKGERDIQPIDTIIDIGTGSGNIILSVALKTSPLSFRPPSGGLQTGQALPSPCKGEGDAAPLLLNKEEVGWRYTFIATDISPAALAIAQKNHERLCPDIPIQFIESDLLNFLVHKTSPPALPAGMQPSPKEGMTNILILANLPYLPTSDKRQITKNILNYEPHTALFSGKDGINHYRRLIKQIETIKKPGQTITLIIESNPNQHQKLKQLADSSFNVTTPFISITVFK
;
A
#
# COMPACT_ATOMS: atom_id res chain seq x y z
N MET A 1 4.40 17.59 20.32
CA MET A 1 3.62 16.50 19.68
C MET A 1 2.70 15.82 20.68
N LEU A 2 3.19 15.15 21.74
CA LEU A 2 2.29 14.46 22.70
C LEU A 2 1.33 15.40 23.44
N LEU A 3 1.78 16.60 23.81
CA LEU A 3 0.89 17.60 24.44
C LEU A 3 -0.23 18.03 23.48
N ALA A 4 0.13 18.44 22.26
CA ALA A 4 -0.79 18.76 21.16
C ALA A 4 -1.84 17.64 20.94
N TRP A 5 -1.39 16.38 20.86
CA TRP A 5 -2.29 15.23 20.76
C TRP A 5 -3.20 15.03 21.98
N ALA A 6 -2.67 15.26 23.20
CA ALA A 6 -3.45 15.10 24.43
C ALA A 6 -4.64 16.06 24.45
N ILE A 7 -4.42 17.33 24.06
CA ILE A 7 -5.42 18.41 24.05
C ILE A 7 -6.22 18.53 22.73
N GLY A 8 -5.90 17.71 21.72
CA GLY A 8 -6.59 17.76 20.42
C GLY A 8 -6.34 19.05 19.63
N LYS A 9 -5.12 19.61 19.73
CA LYS A 9 -4.69 20.81 19.01
C LYS A 9 -3.45 20.53 18.17
N ASP A 10 -3.14 21.41 17.24
CA ASP A 10 -1.88 21.35 16.50
C ASP A 10 -0.70 21.92 17.31
N ARG A 11 0.51 21.79 16.75
CA ARG A 11 1.74 22.29 17.39
C ARG A 11 1.76 23.83 17.46
N THR A 12 1.24 24.51 16.45
CA THR A 12 1.22 25.97 16.39
C THR A 12 0.40 26.53 17.54
N TRP A 13 -0.80 25.98 17.76
CA TRP A 13 -1.69 26.36 18.85
C TRP A 13 -1.02 26.22 20.21
N VAL A 14 -0.31 25.11 20.46
CA VAL A 14 0.43 24.88 21.72
C VAL A 14 1.53 25.94 21.94
N LEU A 15 2.18 26.37 20.87
CA LEU A 15 3.26 27.37 20.95
C LEU A 15 2.71 28.81 21.11
N THR A 16 1.50 29.08 20.63
CA THR A 16 0.88 30.42 20.67
C THR A 16 -0.03 30.65 21.87
N HIS A 17 -0.38 29.61 22.63
CA HIS A 17 -1.22 29.70 23.85
C HIS A 17 -0.52 29.08 25.07
N PRO A 18 0.67 29.55 25.47
CA PRO A 18 1.39 29.02 26.64
C PRO A 18 0.63 29.20 27.96
N GLU A 19 -0.32 30.13 28.02
CA GLU A 19 -1.20 30.38 29.17
C GLU A 19 -2.31 29.35 29.35
N TYR A 20 -2.51 28.44 28.37
CA TYR A 20 -3.55 27.44 28.44
C TYR A 20 -3.35 26.47 29.60
N ALA A 21 -4.30 26.45 30.53
CA ALA A 21 -4.34 25.51 31.64
C ALA A 21 -5.03 24.20 31.21
N LEU A 22 -4.32 23.08 31.35
CA LEU A 22 -4.85 21.74 31.05
C LEU A 22 -5.99 21.38 31.99
N THR A 23 -7.04 20.75 31.45
CA THR A 23 -8.03 20.05 32.26
C THR A 23 -7.41 18.80 32.91
N GLU A 24 -8.02 18.29 33.98
CA GLU A 24 -7.55 17.06 34.65
C GLU A 24 -7.48 15.87 33.68
N SER A 25 -8.45 15.77 32.75
CA SER A 25 -8.49 14.72 31.73
C SER A 25 -7.32 14.84 30.75
N GLU A 26 -7.01 16.05 30.27
CA GLU A 26 -5.88 16.30 29.37
C GLU A 26 -4.54 16.08 30.05
N GLN A 27 -4.40 16.53 31.30
CA GLN A 27 -3.22 16.31 32.11
C GLN A 27 -2.98 14.82 32.33
N LYS A 28 -4.04 14.05 32.67
CA LYS A 28 -3.96 12.60 32.82
C LYS A 28 -3.56 11.94 31.51
N LYS A 29 -4.22 12.28 30.40
CA LYS A 29 -3.92 11.73 29.06
C LYS A 29 -2.48 12.03 28.63
N TYR A 30 -1.99 13.24 28.87
CA TYR A 30 -0.61 13.63 28.58
C TYR A 30 0.40 12.88 29.47
N SER A 31 0.14 12.79 30.78
CA SER A 31 0.98 12.06 31.73
C SER A 31 1.08 10.58 31.38
N ASP A 32 -0.05 9.93 31.05
CA ASP A 32 -0.08 8.52 30.63
C ASP A 32 0.72 8.31 29.33
N ALA A 33 0.63 9.25 28.37
CA ALA A 33 1.43 9.22 27.16
C ALA A 33 2.93 9.41 27.41
N LEU A 34 3.32 10.28 28.35
CA LEU A 34 4.72 10.45 28.76
C LEU A 34 5.28 9.16 29.36
N LYS A 35 4.54 8.49 30.27
CA LYS A 35 4.95 7.20 30.83
C LYS A 35 5.14 6.13 29.76
N ARG A 36 4.24 6.05 28.78
CA ARG A 36 4.41 5.15 27.62
C ARG A 36 5.66 5.50 26.81
N LYS A 37 5.92 6.79 26.62
CA LYS A 37 7.10 7.27 25.89
C LYS A 37 8.41 7.01 26.62
N GLU A 38 8.43 7.11 27.94
CA GLU A 38 9.56 6.76 28.81
C GLU A 38 9.91 5.27 28.72
N ASN A 39 8.88 4.40 28.58
CA ASN A 39 9.06 2.98 28.26
C ASN A 39 9.48 2.72 26.80
N HIS A 40 9.80 3.78 26.07
CA HIS A 40 10.24 3.77 24.69
C HIS A 40 9.21 3.31 23.65
N GLU A 41 7.92 3.38 23.98
CA GLU A 41 6.88 3.14 22.99
C GLU A 41 6.97 4.18 21.85
N PRO A 42 6.90 3.74 20.57
CA PRO A 42 6.86 4.65 19.44
C PRO A 42 5.70 5.66 19.54
N VAL A 43 5.95 6.93 19.21
CA VAL A 43 4.93 7.96 19.36
C VAL A 43 3.70 7.66 18.50
N ALA A 44 3.87 7.09 17.31
CA ALA A 44 2.75 6.71 16.45
C ALA A 44 1.78 5.72 17.12
N TYR A 45 2.27 4.78 17.93
CA TYR A 45 1.41 3.87 18.71
C TYR A 45 0.82 4.53 19.95
N ILE A 46 1.48 5.55 20.49
CA ILE A 46 0.93 6.37 21.57
C ILE A 46 -0.24 7.20 21.05
N THR A 47 -0.06 7.85 19.89
CA THR A 47 -1.06 8.71 19.28
C THR A 47 -2.13 7.94 18.49
N GLY A 48 -1.82 6.71 18.08
CA GLY A 48 -2.67 5.83 17.26
C GLY A 48 -2.63 6.15 15.77
N GLU A 49 -1.73 7.04 15.33
CA GLU A 49 -1.70 7.54 13.95
C GLU A 49 -0.28 7.81 13.46
N LYS A 50 -0.08 7.65 12.14
CA LYS A 50 1.13 7.98 11.42
C LYS A 50 0.78 8.60 10.08
N GLU A 51 1.31 9.79 9.80
CA GLU A 51 1.26 10.37 8.46
C GLU A 51 2.14 9.58 7.49
N PHE A 52 1.60 9.30 6.30
CA PHE A 52 2.29 8.70 5.17
C PHE A 52 1.67 9.23 3.87
N TYR A 53 2.48 9.74 2.95
CA TYR A 53 2.05 10.29 1.67
C TYR A 53 0.96 11.39 1.79
N GLY A 54 1.07 12.20 2.84
CA GLY A 54 0.10 13.25 3.20
C GLY A 54 -1.24 12.75 3.77
N LEU A 55 -1.36 11.45 4.07
CA LEU A 55 -2.56 10.83 4.62
C LEU A 55 -2.33 10.37 6.06
N PRO A 56 -3.29 10.55 6.98
CA PRO A 56 -3.17 10.08 8.35
C PRO A 56 -3.62 8.61 8.42
N PHE A 57 -2.71 7.67 8.60
CA PHE A 57 -3.05 6.25 8.79
C PHE A 57 -3.18 5.92 10.28
N TYR A 58 -4.28 5.28 10.65
CA TYR A 58 -4.43 4.62 11.95
C TYR A 58 -3.45 3.45 12.07
N VAL A 59 -2.74 3.37 13.19
CA VAL A 59 -1.75 2.32 13.45
C VAL A 59 -1.83 1.80 14.88
N THR A 60 -1.60 0.51 15.05
CA THR A 60 -1.43 -0.17 16.35
C THR A 60 -0.17 -1.03 16.31
N ARG A 61 0.14 -1.71 17.41
CA ARG A 61 1.27 -2.66 17.50
C ARG A 61 1.12 -3.89 16.58
N ASP A 62 -0.03 -4.07 15.94
CA ASP A 62 -0.29 -5.19 15.03
C ASP A 62 0.23 -4.93 13.60
N VAL A 63 0.68 -3.71 13.31
CA VAL A 63 1.21 -3.31 11.99
C VAL A 63 2.54 -2.58 12.12
N LEU A 64 3.38 -2.70 11.08
CA LEU A 64 4.57 -1.87 10.94
C LEU A 64 4.16 -0.39 10.83
N ILE A 65 4.86 0.51 11.54
CA ILE A 65 4.65 1.95 11.39
C ILE A 65 5.12 2.35 9.97
N PRO A 66 4.27 2.98 9.14
CA PRO A 66 4.66 3.46 7.82
C PRO A 66 5.94 4.31 7.87
N ARG A 67 6.87 3.99 6.97
CA ARG A 67 8.19 4.64 6.88
C ARG A 67 8.19 5.66 5.75
N PRO A 68 8.74 6.88 5.94
CA PRO A 68 8.83 7.88 4.87
C PRO A 68 9.52 7.35 3.60
N GLU A 69 10.51 6.48 3.76
CA GLU A 69 11.26 5.87 2.66
C GLU A 69 10.35 5.03 1.75
N THR A 70 9.29 4.44 2.31
CA THR A 70 8.29 3.65 1.56
C THR A 70 7.39 4.51 0.66
N GLU A 71 7.35 5.83 0.84
CA GLU A 71 6.61 6.73 -0.08
C GLU A 71 7.14 6.65 -1.50
N LEU A 72 8.44 6.37 -1.64
CA LEU A 72 9.07 6.27 -2.94
C LEU A 72 8.66 5.00 -3.70
N LEU A 73 8.21 3.95 -3.01
CA LEU A 73 7.55 2.80 -3.64
C LEU A 73 6.22 3.21 -4.28
N VAL A 74 5.46 4.09 -3.62
CA VAL A 74 4.19 4.64 -4.13
C VAL A 74 4.46 5.51 -5.36
N ASP A 75 5.46 6.39 -5.30
CA ASP A 75 5.85 7.21 -6.46
C ASP A 75 6.21 6.35 -7.67
N LYS A 76 7.01 5.29 -7.47
CA LYS A 76 7.39 4.38 -8.55
C LYS A 76 6.21 3.60 -9.13
N ALA A 77 5.26 3.21 -8.29
CA ALA A 77 4.01 2.58 -8.75
C ALA A 77 3.19 3.56 -9.60
N ILE A 78 2.99 4.79 -9.15
CA ILE A 78 2.24 5.82 -9.89
C ILE A 78 2.95 6.17 -11.21
N GLU A 79 4.26 6.39 -11.17
CA GLU A 79 5.08 6.61 -12.37
C GLU A 79 4.86 5.48 -13.37
N TYR A 80 4.99 4.22 -12.96
CA TYR A 80 4.78 3.06 -13.84
C TYR A 80 3.37 3.00 -14.45
N LEU A 81 2.34 3.31 -13.64
CA LEU A 81 0.93 3.30 -14.07
C LEU A 81 0.57 4.46 -15.01
N THR A 82 1.29 5.59 -14.91
CA THR A 82 1.01 6.82 -15.67
C THR A 82 1.90 6.99 -16.90
N THR A 83 3.11 6.41 -16.90
CA THR A 83 4.11 6.60 -17.96
C THR A 83 4.06 5.54 -19.06
N SER A 84 2.98 4.77 -19.18
CA SER A 84 2.88 3.68 -20.16
C SER A 84 2.07 3.98 -21.42
N PRO A 85 2.38 3.31 -22.56
CA PRO A 85 3.23 2.12 -22.63
C PRO A 85 4.72 2.50 -22.67
N LEU A 86 5.47 2.08 -21.65
CA LEU A 86 6.92 2.27 -21.63
C LEU A 86 7.49 1.70 -22.93
N PRO A 87 8.42 2.38 -23.61
CA PRO A 87 9.12 1.79 -24.74
C PRO A 87 9.82 0.52 -24.24
N SER A 88 9.46 -0.62 -24.84
CA SER A 88 10.19 -1.87 -24.62
C SER A 88 11.67 -1.62 -24.97
N PRO A 89 12.63 -1.89 -24.06
CA PRO A 89 14.05 -1.82 -24.40
C PRO A 89 14.45 -2.88 -25.44
N TYR A 90 13.54 -3.80 -25.79
CA TYR A 90 13.71 -4.79 -26.84
C TYR A 90 13.06 -4.29 -28.13
N LYS A 91 13.89 -3.91 -29.10
CA LYS A 91 13.47 -3.60 -30.47
C LYS A 91 12.75 -4.81 -31.06
N GLY A 92 11.42 -4.73 -31.20
CA GLY A 92 10.66 -5.61 -32.08
C GLY A 92 9.37 -6.24 -31.55
N GLU A 93 9.00 -6.13 -30.26
CA GLU A 93 7.85 -6.90 -29.75
C GLU A 93 6.93 -6.12 -28.79
N ARG A 94 5.66 -5.98 -29.25
CA ARG A 94 4.38 -5.71 -28.57
C ARG A 94 4.29 -4.53 -27.59
N ASP A 95 3.35 -3.62 -27.87
CA ASP A 95 2.83 -2.63 -26.93
C ASP A 95 2.60 -3.27 -25.56
N ILE A 96 3.21 -2.70 -24.51
CA ILE A 96 2.96 -3.13 -23.14
C ILE A 96 1.48 -2.93 -22.87
N GLN A 97 0.76 -4.04 -22.64
CA GLN A 97 -0.66 -4.01 -22.36
C GLN A 97 -0.90 -3.29 -21.01
N PRO A 98 -1.97 -2.48 -20.88
CA PRO A 98 -2.22 -1.72 -19.67
C PRO A 98 -2.41 -2.65 -18.46
N ILE A 99 -1.87 -2.25 -17.31
CA ILE A 99 -2.11 -2.92 -16.02
C ILE A 99 -3.62 -2.95 -15.75
N ASP A 100 -4.13 -4.12 -15.35
CA ASP A 100 -5.52 -4.33 -14.94
C ASP A 100 -5.64 -4.66 -13.45
N THR A 101 -4.56 -5.14 -12.82
CA THR A 101 -4.56 -5.63 -11.43
C THR A 101 -3.35 -5.10 -10.69
N ILE A 102 -3.58 -4.54 -9.49
CA ILE A 102 -2.54 -4.04 -8.59
C ILE A 102 -2.66 -4.82 -7.28
N ILE A 103 -1.58 -5.49 -6.88
CA ILE A 103 -1.52 -6.32 -5.67
C ILE A 103 -0.48 -5.75 -4.72
N ASP A 104 -0.88 -5.42 -3.49
CA ASP A 104 0.01 -5.07 -2.39
C ASP A 104 0.20 -6.29 -1.46
N ILE A 105 1.45 -6.69 -1.25
CA ILE A 105 1.80 -7.88 -0.46
C ILE A 105 2.41 -7.46 0.88
N GLY A 106 1.80 -7.95 1.96
CA GLY A 106 2.16 -7.53 3.32
C GLY A 106 1.67 -6.11 3.57
N THR A 107 0.39 -5.85 3.26
CA THR A 107 -0.17 -4.49 3.21
C THR A 107 -0.08 -3.76 4.55
N GLY A 108 0.02 -4.48 5.68
CA GLY A 108 0.19 -3.88 7.00
C GLY A 108 -0.97 -2.93 7.33
N SER A 109 -0.68 -1.63 7.46
CA SER A 109 -1.70 -0.62 7.70
C SER A 109 -2.47 -0.19 6.43
N GLY A 110 -2.15 -0.75 5.27
CA GLY A 110 -2.70 -0.37 3.97
C GLY A 110 -2.02 0.83 3.32
N ASN A 111 -0.87 1.28 3.83
CA ASN A 111 -0.33 2.59 3.44
C ASN A 111 0.09 2.65 1.96
N ILE A 112 0.57 1.55 1.38
CA ILE A 112 0.95 1.50 -0.04
C ILE A 112 -0.30 1.48 -0.93
N ILE A 113 -1.14 0.43 -0.81
CA ILE A 113 -2.31 0.26 -1.68
C ILE A 113 -3.30 1.41 -1.62
N LEU A 114 -3.57 1.96 -0.42
CA LEU A 114 -4.53 3.06 -0.25
C LEU A 114 -4.01 4.35 -0.87
N SER A 115 -2.71 4.63 -0.76
CA SER A 115 -2.08 5.79 -1.39
C SER A 115 -2.10 5.68 -2.91
N VAL A 116 -1.73 4.52 -3.46
CA VAL A 116 -1.77 4.26 -4.90
C VAL A 116 -3.20 4.38 -5.43
N ALA A 117 -4.17 3.75 -4.76
CA ALA A 117 -5.58 3.78 -5.15
C ALA A 117 -6.13 5.20 -5.19
N LEU A 118 -5.91 6.00 -4.14
CA LEU A 118 -6.36 7.41 -4.08
C LEU A 118 -5.78 8.25 -5.23
N LYS A 119 -4.48 8.12 -5.49
CA LYS A 119 -3.77 8.93 -6.50
C LYS A 119 -4.05 8.49 -7.93
N THR A 120 -4.43 7.24 -8.14
CA THR A 120 -4.78 6.71 -9.45
C THR A 120 -6.29 6.70 -9.70
N SER A 121 -7.13 7.02 -8.70
CA SER A 121 -8.59 7.02 -8.82
C SER A 121 -9.16 7.86 -9.97
N PRO A 122 -8.64 9.08 -10.29
CA PRO A 122 -9.14 9.85 -11.44
C PRO A 122 -8.86 9.17 -12.78
N LEU A 123 -7.80 8.37 -12.85
CA LEU A 123 -7.42 7.55 -14.00
C LEU A 123 -8.09 6.18 -14.00
N SER A 124 -8.67 5.80 -12.85
CA SER A 124 -9.31 4.50 -12.64
C SER A 124 -10.76 4.49 -13.08
N PHE A 125 -11.33 5.65 -13.42
CA PHE A 125 -12.71 5.76 -13.80
C PHE A 125 -12.84 5.78 -15.33
N ARG A 126 -13.53 4.79 -15.91
CA ARG A 126 -13.76 4.71 -17.36
C ARG A 126 -15.07 5.42 -17.73
N PRO A 127 -15.04 6.47 -18.59
CA PRO A 127 -16.29 7.02 -19.13
C PRO A 127 -16.89 6.06 -20.18
N PRO A 128 -18.23 6.04 -20.37
CA PRO A 128 -18.89 5.28 -21.40
C PRO A 128 -18.38 5.63 -22.79
N SER A 129 -18.47 4.66 -23.69
CA SER A 129 -17.93 4.69 -25.05
C SER A 129 -18.66 5.66 -26.01
N GLY A 130 -19.62 6.45 -25.52
CA GLY A 130 -20.43 7.37 -26.31
C GLY A 130 -20.62 8.71 -25.60
N GLY A 131 -20.14 9.77 -26.27
CA GLY A 131 -20.36 11.22 -26.05
C GLY A 131 -20.98 11.71 -24.73
N LEU A 132 -20.29 12.67 -24.09
CA LEU A 132 -20.77 13.41 -22.92
C LEU A 132 -22.22 13.89 -23.09
N GLN A 133 -23.12 13.44 -22.22
CA GLN A 133 -24.31 14.20 -21.86
C GLN A 133 -24.18 14.62 -20.39
N THR A 134 -24.95 15.62 -19.93
CA THR A 134 -24.75 16.35 -18.66
C THR A 134 -25.91 16.12 -17.69
N GLY A 135 -25.62 15.93 -16.38
CA GLY A 135 -26.65 15.91 -15.31
C GLY A 135 -26.64 14.79 -14.24
N GLN A 136 -25.61 14.68 -13.41
CA GLN A 136 -25.62 14.31 -11.96
C GLN A 136 -24.18 14.06 -11.47
N ALA A 137 -23.89 14.41 -10.21
CA ALA A 137 -22.53 14.48 -9.64
C ALA A 137 -21.80 13.13 -9.58
N LEU A 138 -20.55 13.11 -10.08
CA LEU A 138 -19.54 12.14 -9.63
C LEU A 138 -19.41 12.25 -8.10
N PRO A 139 -19.23 11.13 -7.36
CA PRO A 139 -18.81 11.23 -5.97
C PRO A 139 -17.46 11.97 -5.94
N SER A 140 -17.46 13.19 -5.39
CA SER A 140 -16.23 13.98 -5.21
C SER A 140 -15.29 13.21 -4.27
N PRO A 141 -14.06 12.86 -4.70
CA PRO A 141 -13.15 12.06 -3.87
C PRO A 141 -12.57 12.84 -2.67
N CYS A 142 -12.85 14.13 -2.54
CA CYS A 142 -12.33 14.98 -1.47
C CYS A 142 -13.41 15.98 -1.04
N LYS A 143 -13.70 16.06 0.27
CA LYS A 143 -14.31 17.26 0.84
C LYS A 143 -13.28 18.39 0.79
N GLY A 144 -13.30 19.16 -0.29
CA GLY A 144 -12.57 20.40 -0.46
C GLY A 144 -13.33 21.25 -1.46
N GLU A 145 -13.80 22.42 -1.03
CA GLU A 145 -14.61 23.35 -1.82
C GLU A 145 -13.85 23.78 -3.08
N GLY A 146 -14.50 23.67 -4.24
CA GLY A 146 -13.96 24.08 -5.53
C GLY A 146 -14.90 23.65 -6.67
N ASP A 147 -15.66 24.60 -7.19
CA ASP A 147 -16.68 24.42 -8.22
C ASP A 147 -16.12 23.84 -9.53
N ALA A 148 -16.53 22.61 -9.87
CA ALA A 148 -16.44 22.07 -11.22
C ALA A 148 -17.73 21.30 -11.56
N ALA A 149 -18.30 21.58 -12.74
CA ALA A 149 -19.60 21.05 -13.16
C ALA A 149 -19.56 19.52 -13.40
N PRO A 150 -20.59 18.76 -12.99
CA PRO A 150 -20.56 17.30 -13.05
C PRO A 150 -21.00 16.69 -14.41
N LEU A 151 -20.28 15.66 -14.86
CA LEU A 151 -20.55 14.84 -16.05
C LEU A 151 -21.58 13.72 -15.79
N LEU A 152 -22.48 13.42 -16.75
CA LEU A 152 -23.37 12.24 -16.73
C LEU A 152 -22.73 11.06 -17.44
N LEU A 153 -22.97 9.85 -16.93
CA LEU A 153 -22.42 8.61 -17.48
C LEU A 153 -23.47 7.49 -17.39
N ASN A 154 -23.60 6.70 -18.47
CA ASN A 154 -24.47 5.53 -18.51
C ASN A 154 -24.01 4.43 -17.54
N LYS A 155 -24.93 3.90 -16.73
CA LYS A 155 -24.72 2.93 -15.66
C LYS A 155 -24.06 1.60 -16.06
N GLU A 156 -24.02 1.26 -17.35
CA GLU A 156 -23.65 -0.08 -17.82
C GLU A 156 -22.18 -0.20 -18.30
N GLU A 157 -21.44 0.91 -18.41
CA GLU A 157 -20.04 0.92 -18.87
C GLU A 157 -19.06 1.62 -17.90
N VAL A 158 -19.52 1.93 -16.69
CA VAL A 158 -18.70 2.58 -15.66
C VAL A 158 -18.13 1.52 -14.75
N GLY A 159 -16.80 1.39 -14.72
CA GLY A 159 -16.10 0.44 -13.87
C GLY A 159 -14.69 0.93 -13.52
N TRP A 160 -14.11 0.32 -12.49
CA TRP A 160 -12.74 0.60 -12.09
C TRP A 160 -11.76 0.00 -13.10
N ARG A 161 -10.82 0.81 -13.59
CA ARG A 161 -9.74 0.40 -14.49
C ARG A 161 -8.84 -0.66 -13.84
N TYR A 162 -8.56 -0.48 -12.55
CA TYR A 162 -7.68 -1.36 -11.79
C TYR A 162 -8.49 -2.15 -10.78
N THR A 163 -8.17 -3.44 -10.69
CA THR A 163 -8.51 -4.29 -9.55
C THR A 163 -7.44 -4.08 -8.48
N PHE A 164 -7.81 -3.55 -7.32
CA PHE A 164 -6.90 -3.41 -6.19
C PHE A 164 -7.06 -4.58 -5.22
N ILE A 165 -5.95 -5.25 -4.92
CA ILE A 165 -5.89 -6.35 -3.96
C ILE A 165 -4.82 -6.04 -2.92
N ALA A 166 -5.17 -6.20 -1.65
CA ALA A 166 -4.27 -6.05 -0.53
C ALA A 166 -4.21 -7.36 0.23
N THR A 167 -3.01 -7.88 0.47
CA THR A 167 -2.81 -9.16 1.15
C THR A 167 -1.94 -8.99 2.39
N ASP A 168 -2.26 -9.73 3.44
CA ASP A 168 -1.41 -9.87 4.61
C ASP A 168 -1.62 -11.26 5.23
N ILE A 169 -0.59 -11.77 5.90
CA ILE A 169 -0.71 -13.03 6.66
C ILE A 169 -1.39 -12.80 8.02
N SER A 170 -1.42 -11.56 8.50
CA SER A 170 -1.98 -11.17 9.79
C SER A 170 -3.43 -10.68 9.64
N PRO A 171 -4.44 -11.39 10.20
CA PRO A 171 -5.81 -10.90 10.25
C PRO A 171 -5.94 -9.55 10.97
N ALA A 172 -5.11 -9.31 11.99
CA ALA A 172 -5.09 -8.05 12.73
C ALA A 172 -4.57 -6.88 11.88
N ALA A 173 -3.58 -7.13 11.02
CA ALA A 173 -3.11 -6.13 10.06
C ALA A 173 -4.19 -5.79 9.03
N LEU A 174 -4.87 -6.80 8.48
CA LEU A 174 -5.98 -6.59 7.55
C LEU A 174 -7.13 -5.79 8.17
N ALA A 175 -7.48 -6.04 9.43
CA ALA A 175 -8.49 -5.25 10.13
C ALA A 175 -8.10 -3.76 10.24
N ILE A 176 -6.81 -3.46 10.43
CA ILE A 176 -6.30 -2.08 10.47
C ILE A 176 -6.30 -1.46 9.07
N ALA A 177 -5.88 -2.20 8.04
CA ALA A 177 -5.92 -1.74 6.66
C ALA A 177 -7.35 -1.45 6.20
N GLN A 178 -8.32 -2.30 6.55
CA GLN A 178 -9.76 -2.10 6.30
C GLN A 178 -10.28 -0.85 7.02
N LYS A 179 -9.93 -0.66 8.29
CA LYS A 179 -10.30 0.56 9.04
C LYS A 179 -9.73 1.83 8.41
N ASN A 180 -8.50 1.78 7.89
CA ASN A 180 -7.91 2.89 7.16
C ASN A 180 -8.61 3.13 5.82
N HIS A 181 -8.99 2.07 5.10
CA HIS A 181 -9.76 2.15 3.87
C HIS A 181 -11.12 2.82 4.09
N GLU A 182 -11.89 2.36 5.08
CA GLU A 182 -13.18 2.95 5.47
C GLU A 182 -13.07 4.45 5.78
N ARG A 183 -11.95 4.86 6.39
CA ARG A 183 -11.71 6.25 6.78
C ARG A 183 -11.22 7.14 5.63
N LEU A 184 -10.36 6.61 4.76
CA LEU A 184 -9.59 7.42 3.80
C LEU A 184 -10.17 7.34 2.39
N CYS A 185 -10.71 6.20 1.97
CA CYS A 185 -11.18 6.00 0.59
C CYS A 185 -12.28 4.92 0.48
N PRO A 186 -13.40 5.03 1.22
CA PRO A 186 -14.46 4.02 1.25
C PRO A 186 -15.09 3.76 -0.12
N ASP A 187 -15.02 4.73 -1.04
CA ASP A 187 -15.60 4.65 -2.38
C ASP A 187 -14.73 3.89 -3.38
N ILE A 188 -13.46 3.62 -3.05
CA ILE A 188 -12.55 2.87 -3.92
C ILE A 188 -12.58 1.38 -3.54
N PRO A 189 -12.97 0.46 -4.42
CA PRO A 189 -13.05 -0.96 -4.09
C PRO A 189 -11.66 -1.58 -4.01
N ILE A 190 -11.36 -2.14 -2.84
CA ILE A 190 -10.12 -2.84 -2.56
C ILE A 190 -10.47 -4.17 -1.91
N GLN A 191 -9.91 -5.26 -2.45
CA GLN A 191 -10.10 -6.60 -1.92
C GLN A 191 -9.01 -6.91 -0.90
N PHE A 192 -9.39 -7.10 0.36
CA PHE A 192 -8.49 -7.50 1.44
C PHE A 192 -8.53 -9.02 1.60
N ILE A 193 -7.38 -9.69 1.52
CA ILE A 193 -7.27 -11.16 1.53
C ILE A 193 -6.21 -11.60 2.54
N GLU A 194 -6.60 -12.47 3.46
CA GLU A 194 -5.65 -13.18 4.32
C GLU A 194 -4.87 -14.20 3.47
N SER A 195 -3.58 -13.96 3.29
CA SER A 195 -2.74 -14.80 2.44
C SER A 195 -1.26 -14.66 2.81
N ASP A 196 -0.55 -15.78 2.80
CA ASP A 196 0.90 -15.80 2.83
C ASP A 196 1.43 -15.53 1.41
N LEU A 197 1.83 -14.28 1.17
CA LEU A 197 2.23 -13.78 -0.15
C LEU A 197 1.12 -14.06 -1.19
N LEU A 198 1.45 -14.65 -2.34
CA LEU A 198 0.50 -14.95 -3.42
C LEU A 198 -0.19 -16.31 -3.30
N ASN A 199 -0.19 -16.94 -2.11
CA ASN A 199 -0.82 -18.25 -1.93
C ASN A 199 -2.29 -18.28 -2.34
N PHE A 200 -3.05 -17.18 -2.18
CA PHE A 200 -4.43 -17.10 -2.67
C PHE A 200 -4.55 -17.38 -4.18
N LEU A 201 -3.59 -16.95 -5.00
CA LEU A 201 -3.56 -17.26 -6.43
C LEU A 201 -3.08 -18.69 -6.71
N VAL A 202 -2.08 -19.17 -5.95
CA VAL A 202 -1.56 -20.55 -6.06
C VAL A 202 -2.66 -21.56 -5.77
N HIS A 203 -3.47 -21.32 -4.74
CA HIS A 203 -4.56 -22.19 -4.31
C HIS A 203 -5.89 -21.89 -5.00
N LYS A 204 -5.92 -20.95 -5.95
CA LYS A 204 -7.13 -20.54 -6.68
C LYS A 204 -8.26 -20.07 -5.74
N THR A 205 -7.90 -19.46 -4.62
CA THR A 205 -8.85 -18.82 -3.71
C THR A 205 -9.38 -17.57 -4.39
N SER A 206 -10.70 -17.53 -4.60
CA SER A 206 -11.35 -16.33 -5.13
C SER A 206 -11.30 -15.20 -4.08
N PRO A 207 -10.91 -13.98 -4.48
CA PRO A 207 -11.07 -12.80 -3.62
C PRO A 207 -12.53 -12.61 -3.18
N PRO A 208 -12.79 -11.92 -2.06
CA PRO A 208 -14.13 -11.52 -1.66
C PRO A 208 -14.83 -10.77 -2.80
N ALA A 209 -16.10 -11.09 -3.03
CA ALA A 209 -16.90 -10.41 -4.04
C ALA A 209 -17.06 -8.93 -3.67
N LEU A 210 -16.77 -8.04 -4.63
CA LEU A 210 -17.04 -6.62 -4.48
C LEU A 210 -18.55 -6.33 -4.61
N PRO A 211 -19.07 -5.27 -3.96
CA PRO A 211 -20.44 -4.84 -4.12
C PRO A 211 -20.84 -4.63 -5.60
N ALA A 212 -22.13 -4.80 -5.90
CA ALA A 212 -22.65 -4.55 -7.23
C ALA A 212 -22.37 -3.09 -7.64
N GLY A 213 -21.83 -2.87 -8.85
CA GLY A 213 -21.43 -1.54 -9.34
C GLY A 213 -20.01 -1.11 -8.98
N MET A 214 -19.29 -1.86 -8.14
CA MET A 214 -17.88 -1.64 -7.81
C MET A 214 -16.93 -2.64 -8.50
N GLN A 215 -17.45 -3.42 -9.44
CA GLN A 215 -16.66 -4.43 -10.14
C GLN A 215 -15.67 -3.75 -11.11
N PRO A 216 -14.41 -4.23 -11.17
CA PRO A 216 -13.45 -3.75 -12.15
C PRO A 216 -13.89 -4.14 -13.57
N SER A 217 -13.52 -3.31 -14.54
CA SER A 217 -13.80 -3.51 -15.97
C SER A 217 -12.51 -3.28 -16.77
N PRO A 218 -12.04 -4.24 -17.57
CA PRO A 218 -12.77 -5.40 -18.09
C PRO A 218 -12.87 -6.61 -17.13
N LYS A 219 -13.90 -7.44 -17.32
CA LYS A 219 -14.13 -8.70 -16.57
C LYS A 219 -13.15 -9.83 -16.95
N GLU A 220 -12.27 -9.60 -17.91
CA GLU A 220 -11.42 -10.61 -18.54
C GLU A 220 -10.12 -10.87 -17.75
N GLY A 221 -10.24 -11.34 -16.52
CA GLY A 221 -9.11 -11.94 -15.77
C GLY A 221 -7.91 -11.03 -15.45
N MET A 222 -7.01 -11.53 -14.60
CA MET A 222 -5.78 -10.83 -14.21
C MET A 222 -4.71 -11.02 -15.30
N THR A 223 -4.68 -10.19 -16.34
CA THR A 223 -3.76 -10.39 -17.48
C THR A 223 -2.46 -9.61 -17.33
N ASN A 224 -2.51 -8.42 -16.74
CA ASN A 224 -1.34 -7.58 -16.49
C ASN A 224 -1.32 -7.11 -15.03
N ILE A 225 -0.46 -7.75 -14.23
CA ILE A 225 -0.41 -7.59 -12.77
C ILE A 225 0.78 -6.71 -12.40
N LEU A 226 0.53 -5.65 -11.63
CA LEU A 226 1.54 -4.91 -10.88
C LEU A 226 1.54 -5.41 -9.43
N ILE A 227 2.68 -5.91 -8.96
CA ILE A 227 2.88 -6.35 -7.59
C ILE A 227 3.76 -5.33 -6.88
N LEU A 228 3.28 -4.83 -5.76
CA LEU A 228 3.98 -3.94 -4.84
C LEU A 228 4.27 -4.70 -3.54
N ALA A 229 5.47 -4.56 -3.00
CA ALA A 229 5.75 -5.17 -1.70
C ALA A 229 6.85 -4.44 -0.91
N ASN A 230 6.56 -4.13 0.35
CA ASN A 230 7.56 -3.85 1.37
C ASN A 230 7.61 -5.04 2.35
N LEU A 231 8.32 -6.09 1.93
CA LEU A 231 8.40 -7.33 2.70
C LEU A 231 9.45 -7.24 3.81
N PRO A 232 9.35 -8.09 4.84
CA PRO A 232 10.42 -8.23 5.82
C PRO A 232 11.76 -8.51 5.13
N TYR A 233 12.78 -7.76 5.50
CA TYR A 233 14.11 -7.86 4.88
C TYR A 233 15.27 -8.04 5.86
N LEU A 234 15.02 -8.06 7.18
CA LEU A 234 16.10 -8.22 8.15
C LEU A 234 16.47 -9.70 8.37
N PRO A 235 17.76 -10.07 8.31
CA PRO A 235 18.22 -11.36 8.80
C PRO A 235 17.82 -11.59 10.26
N THR A 236 17.44 -12.83 10.58
CA THR A 236 17.12 -13.22 11.97
C THR A 236 18.29 -13.06 12.95
N SER A 237 19.54 -13.03 12.45
CA SER A 237 20.74 -12.72 13.23
C SER A 237 20.75 -11.29 13.77
N ASP A 238 20.06 -10.37 13.11
CA ASP A 238 20.18 -8.93 13.36
C ASP A 238 19.33 -8.48 14.56
N LYS A 239 18.57 -9.41 15.15
CA LYS A 239 17.80 -9.20 16.40
C LYS A 239 18.62 -8.55 17.52
N ARG A 240 19.93 -8.76 17.57
CA ARG A 240 20.80 -8.19 18.61
C ARG A 240 21.22 -6.74 18.36
N GLN A 241 21.10 -6.26 17.12
CA GLN A 241 21.57 -4.93 16.69
C GLN A 241 20.41 -3.93 16.51
N ILE A 242 19.17 -4.41 16.49
CA ILE A 242 17.99 -3.56 16.37
C ILE A 242 17.68 -2.90 17.72
N THR A 243 17.26 -1.63 17.66
CA THR A 243 16.90 -0.89 18.87
C THR A 243 15.74 -1.57 19.61
N LYS A 244 15.79 -1.55 20.95
CA LYS A 244 14.77 -2.18 21.80
C LYS A 244 13.35 -1.71 21.47
N ASN A 245 13.19 -0.46 21.03
CA ASN A 245 11.88 0.13 20.69
C ASN A 245 11.23 -0.58 19.51
N ILE A 246 12.00 -0.94 18.48
CA ILE A 246 11.47 -1.64 17.31
C ILE A 246 11.13 -3.08 17.72
N LEU A 247 12.06 -3.75 18.40
CA LEU A 247 11.88 -5.15 18.82
C LEU A 247 10.73 -5.36 19.80
N ASN A 248 10.44 -4.39 20.67
CA ASN A 248 9.44 -4.56 21.72
C ASN A 248 8.02 -4.20 21.27
N TYR A 249 7.88 -3.40 20.21
CA TYR A 249 6.60 -2.79 19.86
C TYR A 249 6.12 -3.09 18.44
N GLU A 250 7.02 -3.32 17.49
CA GLU A 250 6.65 -3.63 16.10
C GLU A 250 6.60 -5.15 15.89
N PRO A 251 5.69 -5.66 15.05
CA PRO A 251 5.52 -7.09 14.86
C PRO A 251 6.75 -7.71 14.22
N HIS A 252 7.34 -8.73 14.85
CA HIS A 252 8.56 -9.39 14.36
C HIS A 252 8.37 -10.02 12.97
N THR A 253 7.14 -10.45 12.68
CA THR A 253 6.74 -10.99 11.37
C THR A 253 6.86 -9.96 10.25
N ALA A 254 6.78 -8.66 10.54
CA ALA A 254 6.98 -7.58 9.57
C ALA A 254 8.46 -7.17 9.41
N LEU A 255 9.37 -7.68 10.25
CA LEU A 255 10.77 -7.25 10.29
C LEU A 255 11.73 -8.30 9.72
N PHE A 256 11.55 -9.57 10.10
CA PHE A 256 12.57 -10.61 9.85
C PHE A 256 12.24 -11.56 8.70
N SER A 257 13.28 -11.97 7.96
CA SER A 257 13.16 -12.75 6.73
C SER A 257 14.24 -13.82 6.60
N GLY A 258 14.11 -14.88 7.40
CA GLY A 258 15.01 -16.02 7.37
C GLY A 258 16.45 -15.67 7.78
N LYS A 259 17.42 -16.48 7.33
CA LYS A 259 18.83 -16.35 7.75
C LYS A 259 19.56 -15.18 7.12
N ASP A 260 19.17 -14.78 5.91
CA ASP A 260 19.90 -13.81 5.09
C ASP A 260 19.03 -12.63 4.61
N GLY A 261 17.84 -12.48 5.20
CA GLY A 261 16.96 -11.35 4.96
C GLY A 261 16.16 -11.41 3.66
N ILE A 262 16.30 -12.47 2.83
CA ILE A 262 15.60 -12.52 1.54
C ILE A 262 14.69 -13.74 1.35
N ASN A 263 14.33 -14.45 2.43
CA ASN A 263 13.50 -15.65 2.33
C ASN A 263 12.11 -15.36 1.75
N HIS A 264 11.46 -14.26 2.15
CA HIS A 264 10.15 -13.88 1.62
C HIS A 264 10.21 -13.60 0.11
N TYR A 265 11.23 -12.90 -0.39
CA TYR A 265 11.38 -12.65 -1.82
C TYR A 265 11.62 -13.94 -2.63
N ARG A 266 12.39 -14.91 -2.10
CA ARG A 266 12.54 -16.24 -2.74
C ARG A 266 11.20 -16.96 -2.87
N ARG A 267 10.39 -16.94 -1.82
CA ARG A 267 9.07 -17.57 -1.80
C ARG A 267 8.14 -16.86 -2.78
N LEU A 268 8.14 -15.53 -2.80
CA LEU A 268 7.34 -14.72 -3.72
C LEU A 268 7.69 -15.03 -5.17
N ILE A 269 8.97 -15.02 -5.53
CA ILE A 269 9.42 -15.32 -6.90
C ILE A 269 8.98 -16.71 -7.34
N LYS A 270 9.13 -17.73 -6.49
CA LYS A 270 8.66 -19.09 -6.77
C LYS A 270 7.13 -19.17 -6.96
N GLN A 271 6.37 -18.41 -6.18
CA GLN A 271 4.91 -18.34 -6.36
C GLN A 271 4.55 -17.65 -7.69
N ILE A 272 5.26 -16.58 -8.07
CA ILE A 272 5.08 -15.91 -9.37
C ILE A 272 5.32 -16.89 -10.52
N GLU A 273 6.41 -17.67 -10.48
CA GLU A 273 6.67 -18.73 -11.46
C GLU A 273 5.52 -19.74 -11.57
N THR A 274 4.88 -20.05 -10.44
CA THR A 274 3.80 -21.04 -10.36
C THR A 274 2.48 -20.51 -10.95
N ILE A 275 2.17 -19.23 -10.75
CA ILE A 275 0.87 -18.65 -11.16
C ILE A 275 0.88 -18.07 -12.58
N LYS A 276 2.06 -17.79 -13.13
CA LYS A 276 2.20 -17.09 -14.40
C LYS A 276 1.60 -17.91 -15.55
N LYS A 277 0.71 -17.27 -16.31
CA LYS A 277 0.07 -17.86 -17.51
C LYS A 277 0.77 -17.39 -18.80
N PRO A 278 0.71 -18.16 -19.90
CA PRO A 278 1.15 -17.68 -21.21
C PRO A 278 0.47 -16.36 -21.59
N GLY A 279 1.25 -15.37 -22.04
CA GLY A 279 0.75 -14.04 -22.40
C GLY A 279 0.48 -13.09 -21.24
N GLN A 280 0.64 -13.54 -19.97
CA GLN A 280 0.46 -12.70 -18.79
C GLN A 280 1.73 -11.89 -18.50
N THR A 281 1.56 -10.59 -18.23
CA THR A 281 2.64 -9.72 -17.76
C THR A 281 2.54 -9.56 -16.25
N ILE A 282 3.66 -9.75 -15.55
CA ILE A 282 3.76 -9.50 -14.11
C ILE A 282 4.95 -8.57 -13.91
N THR A 283 4.68 -7.40 -13.34
CA THR A 283 5.70 -6.42 -12.95
C THR A 283 5.79 -6.37 -11.44
N LEU A 284 7.01 -6.47 -10.91
CA LEU A 284 7.27 -6.45 -9.48
C LEU A 284 8.08 -5.21 -9.10
N ILE A 285 7.55 -4.38 -8.19
CA ILE A 285 8.24 -3.25 -7.57
C ILE A 285 8.32 -3.51 -6.07
N ILE A 286 9.53 -3.55 -5.51
CA ILE A 286 9.76 -3.88 -4.10
C ILE A 286 10.66 -2.88 -3.41
N GLU A 287 10.39 -2.63 -2.13
CA GLU A 287 11.35 -2.07 -1.20
C GLU A 287 12.25 -3.19 -0.64
N SER A 288 13.53 -2.94 -0.44
CA SER A 288 14.46 -3.88 0.22
C SER A 288 15.64 -3.12 0.86
N ASN A 289 16.68 -3.80 1.34
CA ASN A 289 17.89 -3.13 1.81
C ASN A 289 18.92 -2.96 0.67
N PRO A 290 19.61 -1.80 0.55
CA PRO A 290 20.80 -1.57 -0.30
C PRO A 290 21.71 -2.77 -0.54
N ASN A 291 22.08 -3.47 0.53
CA ASN A 291 23.00 -4.60 0.48
C ASN A 291 22.42 -5.88 -0.16
N GLN A 292 21.09 -5.93 -0.38
CA GLN A 292 20.39 -7.09 -0.94
C GLN A 292 20.15 -7.00 -2.45
N HIS A 293 20.32 -5.84 -3.08
CA HIS A 293 19.87 -5.62 -4.47
C HIS A 293 20.51 -6.59 -5.44
N GLN A 294 21.84 -6.76 -5.35
CA GLN A 294 22.57 -7.62 -6.27
C GLN A 294 22.05 -9.06 -6.17
N LYS A 295 21.77 -9.52 -4.95
CA LYS A 295 21.28 -10.87 -4.70
C LYS A 295 19.84 -11.05 -5.15
N LEU A 296 18.98 -10.07 -4.94
CA LEU A 296 17.60 -10.08 -5.42
C LEU A 296 17.53 -10.00 -6.95
N LYS A 297 18.42 -9.23 -7.58
CA LYS A 297 18.58 -9.18 -9.03
C LYS A 297 19.02 -10.53 -9.59
N GLN A 298 20.06 -11.15 -9.02
CA GLN A 298 20.49 -12.49 -9.43
C GLN A 298 19.37 -13.53 -9.27
N LEU A 299 18.62 -13.46 -8.18
CA LEU A 299 17.46 -14.34 -7.93
C LEU A 299 16.39 -14.15 -9.02
N ALA A 300 16.05 -12.91 -9.35
CA ALA A 300 15.15 -12.58 -10.45
C ALA A 300 15.66 -13.11 -11.81
N ASP A 301 16.90 -12.79 -12.18
CA ASP A 301 17.51 -13.19 -13.45
C ASP A 301 17.56 -14.72 -13.61
N SER A 302 17.78 -15.46 -12.52
CA SER A 302 17.81 -16.93 -12.53
C SER A 302 16.44 -17.59 -12.67
N SER A 303 15.37 -16.89 -12.27
CA SER A 303 13.99 -17.40 -12.22
C SER A 303 13.22 -17.03 -13.49
N PHE A 304 13.58 -15.90 -14.10
CA PHE A 304 12.89 -15.32 -15.23
C PHE A 304 13.87 -15.18 -16.40
N ASN A 305 13.84 -16.12 -17.36
CA ASN A 305 14.68 -16.07 -18.57
C ASN A 305 14.66 -14.66 -19.19
N VAL A 306 15.83 -14.15 -19.57
CA VAL A 306 16.18 -12.75 -19.97
C VAL A 306 15.21 -12.07 -20.97
N THR A 307 14.25 -12.77 -21.56
CA THR A 307 13.15 -12.23 -22.38
C THR A 307 11.93 -11.74 -21.58
N THR A 308 11.89 -11.87 -20.25
CA THR A 308 10.84 -11.29 -19.38
C THR A 308 11.30 -9.95 -18.78
N PRO A 309 10.76 -8.78 -19.20
CA PRO A 309 11.47 -7.52 -18.99
C PRO A 309 11.36 -6.80 -17.63
N PHE A 310 10.59 -7.28 -16.64
CA PHE A 310 10.01 -6.35 -15.64
C PHE A 310 10.24 -6.66 -14.16
N ILE A 311 11.50 -6.78 -13.75
CA ILE A 311 11.87 -6.67 -12.33
C ILE A 311 12.81 -5.47 -12.17
N SER A 312 12.23 -4.29 -11.92
CA SER A 312 12.98 -3.13 -11.42
C SER A 312 12.86 -3.12 -9.90
N ILE A 313 13.87 -3.69 -9.24
CA ILE A 313 14.02 -3.57 -7.80
C ILE A 313 14.57 -2.17 -7.55
N THR A 314 13.67 -1.21 -7.40
CA THR A 314 14.05 0.14 -7.01
C THR A 314 14.03 0.19 -5.51
N VAL A 315 15.21 0.34 -4.94
CA VAL A 315 15.37 0.18 -3.51
C VAL A 315 15.95 1.43 -2.94
N PHE A 316 15.34 1.82 -1.84
CA PHE A 316 15.55 3.10 -1.24
C PHE A 316 15.96 2.90 0.21
N LYS A 317 16.85 3.81 0.62
CA LYS A 317 17.04 4.23 1.99
C LYS A 317 17.22 5.73 1.95
#